data_AF-A0A6L3XQ79-F1
#
_entry.id   AF-A0A6L3XQ79-F1
#
_cell.length_a   1.000
_cell.length_b   1.000
_cell.length_c   1.000
_cell.angle_alpha   90.00
_cell.angle_beta   90.00
_cell.angle_gamma   90.00
#
_symmetry.space_group_name_H-M   'P 1'
#
loop_
_entity.id
_entity.type
_entity.pdbx_description
1 polymer ?
#
loop_
_entity_poly.entity_id
_entity_poly.type
_entity_poly.pdbx_seq_one_letter_code
_entity_poly.pdbx_strand_id
1 'polypeptide(L)'
;SSNEKLWIRNQNDPVEARAQLITLRQSIRKLSGAASDDASLLQLLPGSGRLRATKASLVEALCDAEDVLIWSVAVTPAIERLKIWEFDSTRGWRSLPDVPERANEPAARLMRLTSLPAEKAYTHS
;
A
#
# COMPACT_ATOMS: atom_id res chain seq x y z
N SER A 1 -4.13 10.37 8.78
CA SER A 1 -4.04 11.82 8.49
C SER A 1 -5.39 12.37 8.01
N SER A 2 -5.55 13.67 7.75
CA SER A 2 -6.78 14.23 7.16
C SER A 2 -7.09 13.63 5.78
N ASN A 3 -6.07 13.51 4.92
CA ASN A 3 -6.17 12.92 3.58
C ASN A 3 -6.64 11.46 3.61
N GLU A 4 -6.17 10.69 4.58
CA GLU A 4 -6.59 9.31 4.74
C GLU A 4 -8.04 9.18 5.19
N LYS A 5 -8.47 10.02 6.15
CA LYS A 5 -9.89 10.05 6.57
C LYS A 5 -10.79 10.42 5.40
N LEU A 6 -10.36 11.36 4.56
CA LEU A 6 -11.07 11.74 3.33
C LEU A 6 -11.11 10.56 2.34
N TRP A 7 -9.99 9.89 2.11
CA TRP A 7 -9.92 8.74 1.21
C TRP A 7 -10.84 7.60 1.67
N ILE A 8 -10.82 7.25 2.97
CA ILE A 8 -11.69 6.22 3.55
C ILE A 8 -13.17 6.54 3.32
N ARG A 9 -13.58 7.79 3.56
CA ARG A 9 -14.98 8.23 3.38
C ARG A 9 -15.46 8.16 1.93
N ASN A 10 -14.54 8.23 0.99
CA ASN A 10 -14.84 8.18 -0.44
C ASN A 10 -14.85 6.75 -0.99
N GLN A 11 -14.59 5.72 -0.16
CA GLN A 11 -14.69 4.32 -0.58
C GLN A 11 -16.14 3.83 -0.49
N ASN A 12 -16.47 2.84 -1.32
CA ASN A 12 -17.79 2.18 -1.30
C ASN A 12 -18.06 1.51 0.07
N ASP A 13 -17.03 0.91 0.68
CA ASP A 13 -17.07 0.42 2.06
C ASP A 13 -15.97 1.11 2.91
N PRO A 14 -16.33 2.15 3.69
CA PRO A 14 -15.39 2.84 4.56
C PRO A 14 -14.84 1.99 5.73
N VAL A 15 -15.57 0.96 6.18
CA VAL A 15 -15.13 0.08 7.27
C VAL A 15 -14.03 -0.84 6.75
N GLU A 16 -14.25 -1.42 5.57
CA GLU A 16 -13.30 -2.27 4.87
C GLU A 16 -12.01 -1.51 4.54
N ALA A 17 -12.15 -0.32 3.96
CA ALA A 17 -11.05 0.58 3.64
C ALA A 17 -10.20 0.93 4.88
N ARG A 18 -10.85 1.13 6.03
CA ARG A 18 -10.15 1.37 7.30
C ARG A 18 -9.40 0.13 7.77
N ALA A 19 -10.01 -1.05 7.70
CA ALA A 19 -9.38 -2.30 8.09
C ALA A 19 -8.11 -2.55 7.24
N GLN A 20 -8.21 -2.36 5.93
CA GLN A 20 -7.09 -2.48 5.00
C GLN A 20 -5.90 -1.58 5.36
N LEU A 21 -6.14 -0.29 5.64
CA LEU A 21 -5.08 0.64 6.02
C LEU A 21 -4.45 0.32 7.38
N ILE A 22 -5.21 -0.25 8.31
CA ILE A 22 -4.68 -0.74 9.59
C ILE A 22 -3.75 -1.94 9.33
N THR A 23 -4.19 -2.92 8.56
CA THR A 23 -3.39 -4.11 8.21
C THR A 23 -2.09 -3.72 7.52
N LEU A 24 -2.15 -2.77 6.58
CA LEU A 24 -0.97 -2.32 5.85
C LEU A 24 0.04 -1.61 6.76
N ARG A 25 -0.43 -0.78 7.71
CA ARG A 25 0.45 -0.17 8.70
C ARG A 25 1.19 -1.19 9.55
N GLN A 26 0.48 -2.21 10.03
CA GLN A 26 1.09 -3.24 10.86
C GLN A 26 2.13 -4.05 10.08
N SER A 27 1.86 -4.34 8.81
CA SER A 27 2.80 -5.03 7.92
C SER A 27 4.09 -4.21 7.72
N ILE A 28 3.97 -2.92 7.40
CA ILE A 28 5.12 -2.03 7.20
C ILE A 28 5.92 -1.90 8.49
N ARG A 29 5.26 -1.73 9.65
CA ARG A 29 5.95 -1.62 10.95
C ARG A 29 6.80 -2.84 11.27
N LYS A 30 6.26 -4.04 11.03
CA LYS A 30 7.00 -5.31 11.20
C LYS A 30 8.25 -5.35 10.33
N LEU A 31 8.13 -4.95 9.06
CA LEU A 31 9.25 -4.93 8.11
C LEU A 31 10.30 -3.87 8.42
N SER A 32 9.88 -2.70 8.93
CA SER A 32 10.77 -1.60 9.27
C SER A 32 11.54 -1.81 10.59
N GLY A 33 11.29 -2.89 11.34
CA GLY A 33 11.86 -3.10 12.67
C GLY A 33 11.46 -2.01 13.68
N ALA A 34 10.41 -1.24 13.36
CA ALA A 34 9.95 -0.13 14.18
C ALA A 34 8.96 -0.67 15.22
N ALA A 35 9.44 -0.95 16.42
CA ALA A 35 8.60 -1.30 17.57
C ALA A 35 7.80 -0.11 18.14
N SER A 36 8.02 1.10 17.63
CA SER A 36 7.35 2.31 18.10
C SER A 36 5.99 2.49 17.42
N ASP A 37 4.97 2.77 18.23
CA ASP A 37 3.61 3.08 17.78
C ASP A 37 3.45 4.52 17.26
N ASP A 38 4.54 5.30 17.24
CA ASP A 38 4.52 6.69 16.84
C ASP A 38 4.04 6.83 15.38
N ALA A 39 2.84 7.40 15.23
CA ALA A 39 2.19 7.64 13.96
C ALA A 39 2.95 8.64 13.08
N SER A 40 3.86 9.44 13.65
CA SER A 40 4.74 10.33 12.89
C SER A 40 5.75 9.56 12.02
N LEU A 41 6.09 8.32 12.43
CA LEU A 41 7.10 7.51 11.75
C LEU A 41 6.58 6.88 10.44
N LEU A 42 5.26 6.81 10.26
CA LEU A 42 4.59 6.16 9.15
C LEU A 42 3.36 6.95 8.68
N GLN A 43 3.43 7.52 7.48
CA GLN A 43 2.33 8.21 6.83
C GLN A 43 1.91 7.50 5.55
N LEU A 44 0.66 7.04 5.50
CA LEU A 44 0.01 6.56 4.29
C LEU A 44 -0.68 7.74 3.60
N LEU A 45 -0.54 7.84 2.28
CA LEU A 45 -1.23 8.80 1.41
C LEU A 45 -1.97 8.03 0.29
N PRO A 46 -3.08 7.35 0.64
CA PRO A 46 -3.81 6.47 -0.28
C PRO A 46 -4.22 7.15 -1.59
N GLY A 47 -4.78 8.36 -1.49
CA GLY A 47 -5.28 9.10 -2.65
C GLY A 47 -4.21 9.55 -3.64
N SER A 48 -2.92 9.52 -3.28
CA SER A 48 -1.81 9.81 -4.21
C SER A 48 -0.91 8.61 -4.46
N GLY A 49 -1.25 7.42 -3.94
CA GLY A 49 -0.43 6.22 -4.07
C GLY A 49 0.94 6.33 -3.38
N ARG A 50 1.04 7.08 -2.27
CA ARG A 50 2.34 7.35 -1.62
C ARG A 50 2.41 6.82 -0.19
N LEU A 51 3.60 6.39 0.19
CA LEU A 51 3.97 6.00 1.55
C LEU A 51 5.19 6.83 1.97
N ARG A 52 5.19 7.32 3.22
CA ARG A 52 6.38 7.85 3.89
C ARG A 52 6.65 7.04 5.13
N ALA A 53 7.82 6.42 5.19
CA ALA A 53 8.33 5.72 6.36
C ALA A 53 9.70 6.30 6.72
N THR A 54 9.83 6.77 7.96
CA THR A 54 11.10 7.35 8.47
C THR A 54 12.17 6.28 8.69
N LYS A 55 11.75 5.05 9.00
CA LYS A 55 12.60 3.86 9.13
C LYS A 55 12.22 2.89 8.01
N ALA A 56 13.21 2.51 7.19
CA ALA A 56 13.08 1.79 5.91
C ALA A 56 12.62 2.67 4.73
N SER A 57 13.58 3.37 4.12
CA SER A 57 13.39 4.34 3.02
C SER A 57 12.94 3.72 1.68
N LEU A 58 12.87 2.39 1.60
CA LEU A 58 12.58 1.69 0.35
C LEU A 58 11.57 0.56 0.60
N VAL A 59 10.43 0.89 1.22
CA VAL A 59 9.32 -0.06 1.37
C VAL A 59 8.28 0.23 0.30
N GLU A 60 7.89 -0.79 -0.44
CA GLU A 60 6.70 -0.75 -1.28
C GLU A 60 5.56 -1.48 -0.59
N ALA A 61 4.34 -1.00 -0.83
CA ALA A 61 3.14 -1.59 -0.28
C ALA A 61 2.06 -1.72 -1.36
N LEU A 62 1.39 -2.87 -1.40
CA LEU A 62 0.21 -3.10 -2.22
C LEU A 62 -0.92 -3.56 -1.33
N CYS A 63 -2.14 -3.14 -1.64
CA CYS A 63 -3.32 -3.68 -1.00
C CYS A 63 -4.51 -3.69 -1.95
N ASP A 64 -5.40 -4.67 -1.76
CA ASP A 64 -6.69 -4.76 -2.44
C ASP A 64 -7.80 -4.93 -1.41
N ALA A 65 -8.98 -4.44 -1.75
CA ALA A 65 -10.20 -4.45 -0.93
C ALA A 65 -11.35 -4.94 -1.81
N GLU A 66 -11.30 -6.23 -2.12
CA GLU A 66 -12.34 -6.93 -2.87
C GLU A 66 -13.43 -7.44 -1.92
N ASP A 67 -14.63 -7.61 -2.46
CA ASP A 67 -15.85 -7.99 -1.71
C ASP A 67 -15.69 -9.31 -0.90
N VAL A 68 -14.70 -10.15 -1.22
CA VAL A 68 -14.46 -11.46 -0.60
C VAL A 68 -13.21 -11.49 0.30
N LEU A 69 -12.16 -10.71 -0.03
CA LEU A 69 -10.90 -10.74 0.72
C LEU A 69 -10.19 -9.39 0.68
N ILE A 70 -9.84 -8.92 1.87
CA ILE A 70 -8.93 -7.79 2.05
C ILE A 70 -7.52 -8.36 2.22
N TRP A 71 -6.58 -7.89 1.42
CA TRP A 71 -5.18 -8.24 1.60
C TRP A 71 -4.26 -7.02 1.46
N SER A 72 -3.12 -7.09 2.13
CA SER A 72 -2.07 -6.10 2.00
C SER A 72 -0.72 -6.77 2.13
N VAL A 73 0.21 -6.43 1.24
CA VAL A 73 1.60 -6.86 1.29
C VAL A 73 2.50 -5.63 1.33
N ALA A 74 3.57 -5.71 2.09
CA ALA A 74 4.65 -4.74 2.04
C ALA A 74 5.95 -5.49 1.78
N VAL A 75 6.85 -4.90 1.01
CA VAL A 75 8.12 -5.50 0.60
C VAL A 75 9.26 -4.51 0.70
N THR A 76 10.46 -5.03 0.90
CA THR A 76 11.72 -4.28 0.82
C THR A 76 12.35 -4.48 -0.57
N PRO A 77 13.33 -3.65 -0.97
CA PRO A 77 13.85 -3.61 -2.35
C PRO A 77 14.72 -4.81 -2.71
N ALA A 78 15.07 -5.63 -1.72
CA ALA A 78 15.71 -6.91 -1.97
C ALA A 78 14.80 -7.84 -2.79
N ILE A 79 13.50 -7.52 -2.91
CA ILE A 79 12.55 -8.20 -3.77
C ILE A 79 12.41 -7.37 -5.06
N GLU A 80 12.96 -7.89 -6.16
CA GLU A 80 13.06 -7.19 -7.45
C GLU A 80 11.72 -6.65 -7.98
N ARG A 81 10.65 -7.48 -7.93
CA ARG A 81 9.32 -7.09 -8.42
C ARG A 81 8.20 -7.94 -7.82
N LEU A 82 7.14 -7.29 -7.36
CA LEU A 82 5.89 -7.96 -6.98
C LEU A 82 5.12 -8.41 -8.23
N LYS A 83 4.75 -9.69 -8.28
CA LYS A 83 3.87 -10.29 -9.29
C LYS A 83 2.59 -10.76 -8.64
N ILE A 84 1.46 -10.46 -9.27
CA ILE A 84 0.13 -10.86 -8.79
C ILE A 84 -0.34 -12.03 -9.65
N TRP A 85 -0.92 -13.02 -8.98
CA TRP A 85 -1.53 -14.18 -9.60
C TRP A 85 -2.95 -14.30 -9.08
N GLU A 86 -3.86 -14.70 -9.94
CA GLU A 86 -5.19 -15.10 -9.53
C GLU A 86 -5.41 -16.58 -9.84
N PHE A 87 -6.29 -17.19 -9.05
CA PHE A 87 -6.74 -18.55 -9.25
C PHE A 87 -8.24 -18.55 -9.49
N ASP A 88 -8.64 -19.19 -10.60
CA ASP A 88 -10.03 -19.51 -10.88
C ASP A 88 -10.19 -21.04 -10.95
N SER A 89 -11.30 -21.55 -10.41
CA SER A 89 -11.61 -22.98 -10.43
C SER A 89 -11.74 -23.56 -11.84
N THR A 90 -12.10 -22.74 -12.84
CA THR A 90 -12.25 -23.20 -14.23
C THR A 90 -10.98 -23.02 -15.06
N ARG A 91 -10.22 -21.95 -14.84
CA ARG A 91 -9.04 -21.56 -15.64
C ARG A 91 -7.70 -21.84 -14.96
N GLY A 92 -7.69 -22.19 -13.68
CA GLY A 92 -6.49 -22.41 -12.89
C GLY A 92 -5.75 -21.11 -12.55
N TRP A 93 -4.45 -21.24 -12.29
CA TRP A 93 -3.58 -20.11 -11.99
C TRP A 93 -3.28 -19.29 -13.25
N ARG A 94 -3.45 -17.98 -13.18
CA ARG A 94 -2.96 -17.05 -14.20
C ARG A 94 -2.26 -15.84 -13.59
N SER A 95 -1.18 -15.40 -14.23
CA SER A 95 -0.51 -14.16 -13.86
C SER A 95 -1.35 -12.97 -14.29
N LEU A 96 -1.50 -11.99 -13.41
CA LEU A 96 -2.13 -10.72 -13.72
C LEU A 96 -1.13 -9.71 -14.31
N PRO A 97 -1.62 -8.70 -15.05
CA PRO A 97 -0.83 -7.56 -15.49
C PRO A 97 -0.08 -6.91 -14.33
N ASP A 98 1.03 -6.25 -14.65
CA ASP A 98 1.86 -5.65 -13.61
C ASP A 98 1.09 -4.53 -12.88
N VAL A 99 1.46 -4.28 -11.61
CA VAL A 99 0.77 -3.31 -10.75
C VAL A 99 0.49 -1.94 -11.40
N PRO A 100 1.42 -1.32 -12.18
CA PRO A 100 1.13 -0.06 -12.86
C PRO A 100 -0.01 -0.14 -13.87
N GLU A 101 -0.21 -1.30 -14.50
CA GLU A 101 -1.27 -1.53 -15.49
C GLU A 101 -2.62 -1.70 -14.77
N ARG A 102 -2.65 -2.41 -13.63
CA ARG A 102 -3.85 -2.55 -12.80
C ARG A 102 -4.26 -1.25 -12.10
N ALA A 103 -3.33 -0.41 -11.68
CA ALA A 103 -3.66 0.84 -10.97
C ALA A 103 -4.55 1.81 -11.80
N ASN A 104 -4.56 1.64 -13.13
CA ASN A 104 -5.37 2.43 -14.05
C ASN A 104 -6.64 1.71 -14.53
N GLU A 105 -6.84 0.45 -14.13
CA GLU A 105 -8.00 -0.34 -14.51
C GLU A 105 -9.21 0.06 -13.64
N PRO A 106 -10.33 0.52 -14.21
CA PRO A 106 -11.47 1.03 -13.43
C PRO A 106 -12.09 0.02 -12.46
N ALA A 107 -11.94 -1.28 -12.76
CA ALA A 107 -12.42 -2.37 -11.92
C ALA A 107 -11.40 -2.83 -10.87
N ALA A 108 -10.12 -2.50 -11.04
CA ALA A 108 -9.09 -2.86 -10.09
C ALA A 108 -9.11 -1.90 -8.91
N ARG A 109 -9.47 -2.40 -7.73
CA ARG A 109 -9.39 -1.66 -6.45
C ARG A 109 -7.98 -1.71 -5.85
N LEU A 110 -6.98 -2.04 -6.68
CA LEU A 110 -5.60 -2.19 -6.28
C LEU A 110 -4.97 -0.83 -5.99
N MET A 111 -4.47 -0.67 -4.77
CA MET A 111 -3.69 0.49 -4.39
C MET A 111 -2.22 0.10 -4.27
N ARG A 112 -1.36 0.86 -4.96
CA ARG A 112 0.10 0.83 -4.76
C ARG A 112 0.54 2.06 -3.99
N LEU A 113 1.26 1.83 -2.91
CA LEU A 113 1.99 2.87 -2.19
C LEU A 113 3.48 2.70 -2.45
N THR A 114 4.07 3.66 -3.15
CA THR A 114 5.53 3.72 -3.32
C THR A 114 6.15 4.57 -2.23
N SER A 115 7.24 4.11 -1.62
CA SER A 115 8.05 4.96 -0.75
C SER A 115 8.54 6.16 -1.54
N LEU A 116 8.31 7.37 -1.03
CA LEU A 116 9.09 8.49 -1.50
C LEU A 116 10.53 8.33 -1.01
N PRO A 117 11.54 8.57 -1.88
CA PRO A 117 12.89 8.83 -1.39
C PRO A 117 12.80 9.88 -0.28
N ALA A 118 13.66 9.79 0.73
CA ALA A 118 13.94 10.96 1.55
C ALA A 118 14.50 12.01 0.60
N GLU A 119 13.65 12.90 0.07
CA GLU A 119 14.14 14.03 -0.71
C GLU A 119 15.16 14.74 0.18
N LYS A 120 16.35 14.94 -0.38
CA LYS A 120 17.43 15.70 0.22
C LYS A 120 16.80 16.90 0.90
N ALA A 121 17.07 17.06 2.19
CA ALA A 121 16.86 18.33 2.87
C ALA A 121 17.63 19.39 2.08
N TYR A 122 16.98 20.03 1.11
CA TYR A 122 17.53 21.19 0.46
C TYR A 122 17.45 22.29 1.51
N THR A 123 18.63 22.56 2.06
CA THR A 123 18.96 23.76 2.81
C THR A 123 18.40 24.97 2.08
N HIS A 124 17.36 25.59 2.63
CA HIS A 124 17.19 27.03 2.44
C HIS A 124 17.98 27.70 3.55
N SER A 125 19.19 28.12 3.18
CA SER A 125 19.98 29.17 3.81
C SER A 125 19.23 30.48 3.85
#